data_AF-A0AAV0KLI0-F1
#
_entry.id   AF-A0AAV0KLI0-F1
#
_cell.length_a   1.000
_cell.length_b   1.000
_cell.length_c   1.000
_cell.angle_alpha   90.00
_cell.angle_beta   90.00
_cell.angle_gamma   90.00
#
_symmetry.space_group_name_H-M   'P 1'
#
loop_
_entity.id
_entity.type
_entity.pdbx_description
1 polymer ?
#
loop_
_entity_poly.entity_id
_entity_poly.type
_entity_poly.pdbx_seq_one_letter_code
_entity_poly.pdbx_strand_id
1 'polypeptide(L)' 'MSAFRLPQETCRHCNSQLYKFWWANQDKENGIHWISWSAVCQSKFASGLGFWDFNRFNVVLLAKQA' A
#
# COMPACT_ATOMS: atom_id res chain seq x y z
N MET A 1 -4.26 6.74 -23.06
CA MET A 1 -3.66 5.63 -22.28
C MET A 1 -4.79 4.68 -21.90
N SER A 2 -4.66 3.38 -22.14
CA SER A 2 -5.65 2.41 -21.65
C SER A 2 -5.41 2.20 -20.14
N ALA A 3 -6.41 2.43 -19.30
CA ALA A 3 -6.39 1.99 -17.91
C ALA A 3 -7.24 0.75 -17.76
N PHE A 4 -6.72 -0.21 -17.01
CA PHE A 4 -7.39 -1.45 -16.69
C PHE A 4 -7.27 -1.71 -15.20
N ARG A 5 -8.27 -2.38 -14.64
CA ARG A 5 -8.29 -2.74 -13.23
C ARG A 5 -7.24 -3.81 -12.98
N LEU A 6 -6.24 -3.50 -12.17
CA LEU A 6 -5.27 -4.50 -11.73
C LEU A 6 -5.97 -5.59 -10.91
N PRO A 7 -5.61 -6.88 -11.11
CA PRO A 7 -6.08 -7.96 -10.26
C PRO A 7 -5.71 -7.71 -8.79
N GLN A 8 -6.61 -8.13 -7.89
CA GLN A 8 -6.44 -7.88 -6.45
C GLN A 8 -5.17 -8.54 -5.90
N GLU A 9 -4.80 -9.71 -6.41
CA GLU A 9 -3.59 -10.44 -6.02
C GLU A 9 -2.32 -9.65 -6.35
N THR A 10 -2.26 -9.00 -7.51
CA THR A 10 -1.11 -8.17 -7.89
C THR A 10 -0.97 -6.97 -6.97
N CYS A 11 -2.09 -6.31 -6.64
CA CYS A 11 -2.10 -5.21 -5.66
C CYS A 11 -1.67 -5.68 -4.27
N ARG A 12 -2.12 -6.86 -3.83
CA ARG A 12 -1.72 -7.47 -2.55
C ARG A 12 -0.22 -7.77 -2.52
N HIS A 13 0.32 -8.33 -3.61
CA HIS A 13 1.75 -8.61 -3.72
C HIS A 13 2.57 -7.31 -3.61
N CYS A 14 2.21 -6.26 -4.34
CA CYS A 14 2.89 -4.97 -4.26
C CYS A 14 2.82 -4.35 -2.85
N ASN A 15 1.65 -4.37 -2.21
CA ASN A 15 1.50 -3.91 -0.83
C ASN A 15 2.36 -4.74 0.14
N SER A 16 2.46 -6.07 -0.04
CA SER A 16 3.31 -6.93 0.78
C SER A 16 4.80 -6.59 0.65
N GLN A 17 5.27 -6.31 -0.56
CA GLN A 17 6.66 -5.88 -0.77
C GLN A 17 6.95 -4.52 -0.14
N LEU A 18 6.04 -3.55 -0.25
CA LEU A 18 6.18 -2.26 0.44
C LEU A 18 6.20 -2.42 1.96
N TYR A 19 5.31 -3.25 2.49
CA TYR A 19 5.24 -3.56 3.90
C TYR A 19 6.53 -4.19 4.41
N LYS A 20 7.08 -5.16 3.66
CA LYS A 20 8.38 -5.77 3.94
C LYS A 20 9.49 -4.74 3.84
N PHE A 21 9.54 -3.93 2.80
CA PHE A 21 10.56 -2.88 2.68
C PHE A 21 10.54 -1.90 3.86
N TRP A 22 9.35 -1.49 4.29
CA TRP A 22 9.19 -0.51 5.35
C TRP A 22 9.51 -1.05 6.75
N TRP A 23 9.11 -2.30 7.02
CA TRP A 23 9.29 -2.91 8.34
C TRP A 23 10.45 -3.90 8.42
N ALA A 24 11.10 -4.29 7.32
CA ALA A 24 12.25 -5.18 7.36
C ALA A 24 13.39 -4.49 8.10
N ASN A 25 13.90 -5.16 9.13
CA ASN A 25 15.20 -4.83 9.68
C ASN A 25 16.24 -5.52 8.80
N GLN A 26 17.33 -4.82 8.48
CA GLN A 26 18.42 -5.32 7.61
C GLN A 26 18.93 -6.73 7.99
N ASP A 27 18.79 -7.16 9.24
CA ASP A 27 19.26 -8.45 9.76
C ASP A 27 18.16 -9.48 10.09
N LYS A 28 16.87 -9.13 10.03
CA LYS A 28 15.79 -10.06 10.39
C LYS A 28 14.63 -9.98 9.41
N GLU A 29 14.35 -11.10 8.75
CA GLU A 29 13.23 -11.29 7.80
C GLU A 29 11.87 -10.86 8.39
N ASN A 30 11.72 -10.88 9.71
CA ASN A 30 10.55 -10.41 10.45
C ASN A 30 10.91 -9.20 11.31
N GLY A 31 10.93 -8.01 10.71
CA GLY A 31 11.01 -6.79 11.50
C GLY A 31 9.70 -6.50 12.25
N ILE A 32 9.80 -5.77 13.34
CA ILE A 32 8.67 -5.55 14.27
C ILE A 32 7.68 -4.60 13.62
N HIS A 33 6.44 -5.04 13.50
CA HIS A 33 5.33 -4.23 13.00
C HIS A 33 4.77 -3.36 14.11
N TRP A 34 5.33 -2.15 14.26
CA TRP A 34 4.90 -1.20 15.29
C TRP A 34 3.49 -0.66 15.05
N ILE A 35 3.10 -0.52 13.77
CA ILE A 35 1.83 0.07 13.36
C ILE A 35 1.26 -0.78 12.21
N SER A 36 -0.06 -1.01 12.23
CA SER A 36 -0.73 -1.75 11.16
C SER A 36 -0.58 -1.02 9.82
N TRP A 37 -0.41 -1.77 8.73
CA TRP A 37 -0.29 -1.18 7.38
C TRP A 37 -1.51 -0.33 7.01
N SER A 38 -2.71 -0.71 7.48
CA SER A 38 -3.93 0.06 7.26
C SER A 38 -3.90 1.44 7.92
N ALA A 39 -3.27 1.59 9.09
CA ALA A 39 -3.09 2.89 9.74
C ALA A 39 -1.99 3.72 9.06
N VAL A 40 -0.92 3.07 8.58
CA VAL A 40 0.14 3.72 7.79
C VAL A 40 -0.41 4.32 6.48
N CYS A 41 -1.35 3.63 5.83
CA CYS A 41 -2.03 4.10 4.63
C CYS A 41 -3.10 5.19 4.87
N GLN A 42 -3.40 5.55 6.11
CA GLN A 42 -4.31 6.67 6.38
C GLN A 42 -3.65 8.01 6.06
N SER A 43 -4.45 9.03 5.76
CA SER A 43 -3.97 10.40 5.54
C SER A 43 -3.24 10.92 6.78
N LYS A 44 -2.27 11.82 6.57
CA LYS A 44 -1.58 12.54 7.67
C LYS A 44 -2.56 13.29 8.58
N PHE A 45 -3.64 13.81 8.00
CA PHE A 45 -4.71 14.47 8.77
C PHE A 45 -5.49 13.51 9.68
N ALA A 46 -5.50 12.22 9.35
CA ALA A 46 -6.13 11.16 10.12
C ALA A 46 -5.10 10.37 10.94
N SER A 47 -3.98 10.98 11.31
CA SER A 47 -2.90 10.36 12.10
C SER A 47 -2.18 9.18 11.41
N GLY A 48 -2.32 9.03 10.09
CA GLY A 48 -1.54 8.09 9.30
C GLY A 48 -0.27 8.70 8.69
N LEU A 49 0.46 7.92 7.90
CA LEU A 49 1.67 8.36 7.20
C LEU A 49 1.41 8.79 5.75
N GLY A 50 0.21 8.48 5.22
CA GLY A 50 -0.19 8.81 3.86
C GLY A 50 0.32 7.84 2.79
N PHE A 51 0.73 6.62 3.18
CA PHE A 51 1.18 5.62 2.21
C PHE A 51 0.05 5.17 1.29
N TRP A 52 0.41 4.84 0.05
CA TRP A 52 -0.56 4.41 -0.93
C TRP A 52 -0.88 2.93 -0.77
N ASP A 53 -2.16 2.63 -0.53
CA ASP A 53 -2.70 1.31 -0.76
C ASP A 53 -2.96 1.14 -2.26
N PHE A 54 -2.22 0.25 -2.91
CA PHE A 54 -2.35 -0.02 -4.34
C PHE A 54 -3.76 -0.41 -4.77
N ASN A 55 -4.54 -1.02 -3.87
CA ASN A 55 -5.91 -1.40 -4.18
C ASN A 55 -6.81 -0.16 -4.30
N ARG A 56 -6.70 0.76 -3.34
CA ARG A 56 -7.43 2.04 -3.36
C ARG A 56 -6.96 2.91 -4.52
N PHE A 57 -5.65 2.94 -4.76
CA PHE A 57 -5.07 3.73 -5.85
C PHE A 57 -5.53 3.24 -7.23
N ASN A 58 -5.62 1.92 -7.44
CA ASN A 58 -6.15 1.33 -8.67
C ASN A 58 -7.60 1.80 -8.95
N VAL A 59 -8.45 1.84 -7.92
CA VAL A 59 -9.82 2.36 -8.06
C VAL A 59 -9.85 3.85 -8.36
N VAL A 60 -9.04 4.65 -7.64
CA VAL A 60 -8.99 6.11 -7.85
C VAL A 60 -8.44 6.46 -9.24
N LEU A 61 -7.43 5.74 -9.72
CA LEU A 61 -6.88 5.92 -11.06
C LEU A 61 -7.92 5.64 -12.14
N LEU A 62 -8.69 4.56 -12.00
CA LEU A 62 -9.79 4.24 -12.91
C LEU A 62 -10.87 5.33 -12.90
N ALA A 63 -11.25 5.80 -11.70
CA ALA A 63 -12.25 6.86 -11.56
C ALA A 63 -11.80 8.19 -12.16
N LYS A 64 -10.50 8.52 -12.10
CA LYS A 64 -9.94 9.74 -12.70
C LYS A 64 -9.93 9.70 -14.23
N GLN A 65 -9.88 8.50 -14.82
CA GLN A 65 -9.82 8.33 -16.26
C GLN A 65 -11.21 8.25 -16.92
N ALA A 66 -12.24 7.86 -16.17
CA ALA A 66 -13.63 7.93 -16.61
C ALA A 66 -14.11 9.39 -16.67
#